data_AF-A0A1F2SEB8-F1
#
_entry.id   AF-A0A1F2SEB8-F1
#
_cell.length_a   1.000
_cell.length_b   1.000
_cell.length_c   1.000
_cell.angle_alpha   90.00
_cell.angle_beta   90.00
_cell.angle_gamma   90.00
#
_symmetry.space_group_name_H-M   'P 1'
#
loop_
_entity.id
_entity.type
_entity.pdbx_description
1 polymer ?
#
loop_
_entity_poly.entity_id
_entity_poly.type
_entity_poly.pdbx_seq_one_letter_code
_entity_poly.pdbx_strand_id
1 'polypeptide(L)'
;MTGRTLLRAPVVIALGTLFLWGCASEPRAEETRTGETPAAAAHPEQALLEELALANRILAREADILDIQGHVTARSRTNPNHYYIARFLSPGGVSTSDFIENDLDSNSVNGPRDDQARET
;
A
#
# COMPACT_ATOMS: atom_id res chain seq x y z
N MET A 1 -5.66 -6.19 66.91
CA MET A 1 -6.87 -6.17 66.07
C MET A 1 -7.17 -4.69 65.76
N THR A 2 -6.34 -4.00 64.98
CA THR A 2 -6.32 -3.94 63.50
C THR A 2 -7.63 -3.42 62.91
N GLY A 3 -7.66 -2.15 62.47
CA GLY A 3 -8.86 -1.53 61.89
C GLY A 3 -8.65 -0.12 61.31
N ARG A 4 -7.81 -0.04 60.27
CA ARG A 4 -7.60 1.00 59.24
C ARG A 4 -8.48 2.26 59.32
N THR A 5 -7.86 3.38 59.73
CA THR A 5 -8.36 4.75 59.49
C THR A 5 -8.23 5.11 58.01
N LEU A 6 -9.36 5.50 57.40
CA LEU A 6 -9.44 6.13 56.09
C LEU A 6 -8.78 7.51 56.15
N LEU A 7 -7.64 7.68 55.47
CA LEU A 7 -7.10 9.00 55.17
C LEU A 7 -7.20 9.24 53.67
N ARG A 8 -8.19 10.06 53.28
CA ARG A 8 -8.22 10.73 51.98
C ARG A 8 -7.06 11.72 51.95
N ALA A 9 -6.02 11.40 51.20
CA ALA A 9 -4.96 12.36 50.87
C ALA A 9 -5.24 12.98 49.49
N PRO A 10 -4.97 14.29 49.31
CA PRO A 10 -5.40 15.07 48.18
C PRO A 10 -4.55 14.84 46.94
N VAL A 11 -5.24 14.83 45.80
CA VAL A 11 -4.84 15.31 44.47
C VAL A 11 -3.39 15.81 44.39
N VAL A 12 -2.51 14.97 43.83
CA VAL A 12 -1.15 15.34 43.46
C VAL A 12 -1.22 16.16 42.18
N ILE A 13 -1.26 17.49 42.30
CA ILE A 13 -0.78 18.39 41.25
C ILE A 13 0.68 18.68 41.58
N ALA A 14 1.58 17.96 40.91
CA ALA A 14 2.97 18.35 40.78
C ALA A 14 3.25 18.52 39.28
N LEU A 15 3.09 19.77 38.83
CA LEU A 15 3.55 20.28 37.56
C LEU A 15 5.08 20.26 37.60
N GLY A 16 5.68 19.11 37.28
CA GLY A 16 7.12 18.88 37.30
C GLY A 16 7.68 18.90 35.89
N THR A 17 8.27 20.04 35.51
CA THR A 17 9.26 20.16 34.44
C THR A 17 10.30 19.04 34.51
N LEU A 18 10.50 18.34 33.39
CA LEU A 18 11.78 17.96 32.78
C LEU A 18 11.65 16.59 32.09
N PHE A 19 11.13 16.59 30.85
CA PHE A 19 11.50 15.56 29.87
C PHE A 19 12.08 16.26 28.62
N LEU A 20 13.08 17.12 28.85
CA LEU A 20 14.12 17.40 27.88
C LEU A 20 15.20 16.31 28.05
N TRP A 21 14.87 15.08 27.65
CA TRP A 21 15.87 14.04 27.54
C TRP A 21 15.57 13.17 26.34
N GLY A 22 16.43 13.31 25.33
CA GLY A 22 16.57 12.30 24.29
C GLY A 22 15.93 12.65 22.95
N CYS A 23 16.23 13.81 22.37
CA CYS A 23 16.52 13.83 20.93
C CYS A 23 17.88 13.13 20.70
N ALA A 24 17.97 11.85 21.06
CA ALA A 24 18.99 10.98 20.53
C ALA A 24 18.32 10.27 19.36
N SER A 25 18.32 10.94 18.20
CA SER A 25 18.11 10.25 16.94
C SER A 25 19.26 9.28 16.81
N GLU A 26 19.07 8.03 17.23
CA GLU A 26 19.96 6.95 16.81
C GLU A 26 20.03 7.04 15.28
N PRO A 27 21.23 7.08 14.68
CA PRO A 27 21.32 6.93 13.24
C PRO A 27 20.68 5.59 12.95
N ARG A 28 19.50 5.62 12.32
CA ARG A 28 18.88 4.44 11.75
C ARG A 28 19.96 3.87 10.84
N ALA A 29 20.61 2.80 11.28
CA ALA A 29 21.43 1.99 10.41
C ALA A 29 20.55 1.75 9.20
N GLU A 30 21.02 2.22 8.05
CA GLU A 30 20.39 1.98 6.77
C GLU A 30 20.52 0.49 6.53
N GLU A 31 19.64 -0.28 7.18
CA GLU A 31 19.31 -1.62 6.75
C GLU A 31 18.72 -1.39 5.37
N THR A 32 19.63 -1.41 4.40
CA THR A 32 19.34 -1.79 3.03
C THR A 32 18.66 -3.13 3.19
N ARG A 33 17.35 -3.09 3.41
CA ARG A 33 16.48 -4.21 3.17
C ARG A 33 16.65 -4.38 1.68
N THR A 34 17.61 -5.22 1.31
CA THR A 34 17.66 -5.82 -0.01
C THR A 34 16.27 -6.36 -0.14
N GLY A 35 15.42 -5.65 -0.90
CA GLY A 35 14.11 -6.14 -1.24
C GLY A 35 14.40 -7.52 -1.79
N GLU A 36 13.98 -8.54 -1.04
CA GLU A 36 14.13 -9.91 -1.44
C GLU A 36 13.45 -9.98 -2.79
N THR A 37 14.26 -9.92 -3.85
CA THR A 37 13.76 -10.09 -5.20
C THR A 37 13.34 -11.54 -5.20
N PRO A 38 12.03 -11.85 -5.25
CA PRO A 38 11.59 -13.22 -5.25
C PRO A 38 12.37 -13.94 -6.34
N ALA A 39 13.00 -15.05 -5.97
CA ALA A 39 13.77 -15.90 -6.86
C ALA A 39 13.10 -15.94 -8.23
N ALA A 40 13.82 -15.44 -9.24
CA ALA A 40 13.34 -15.15 -10.59
C ALA A 40 12.15 -16.04 -10.98
N ALA A 41 10.95 -15.49 -10.87
CA ALA A 41 9.74 -16.20 -11.17
C ALA A 41 9.81 -16.68 -12.62
N ALA A 42 9.52 -17.96 -12.87
CA ALA A 42 9.44 -18.53 -14.21
C ALA A 42 8.46 -17.75 -15.14
N HIS A 43 7.59 -16.93 -14.54
CA HIS A 43 6.67 -16.01 -15.20
C HIS A 43 6.73 -14.63 -14.51
N PRO A 44 7.67 -13.75 -14.88
CA PRO A 44 7.84 -12.45 -14.21
C PRO A 44 6.61 -11.54 -14.33
N GLU A 45 5.86 -11.64 -15.43
CA GLU A 45 4.60 -10.89 -15.58
C GLU A 45 3.47 -11.45 -14.73
N GLN A 46 3.37 -12.77 -14.59
CA GLN A 46 2.35 -13.38 -13.75
C GLN A 46 2.50 -12.93 -12.29
N ALA A 47 3.73 -12.95 -11.77
CA ALA A 47 4.05 -12.46 -10.45
C ALA A 47 3.74 -10.95 -10.30
N LEU A 48 4.04 -10.15 -11.34
CA LEU A 48 3.69 -8.73 -11.34
C LEU A 48 2.18 -8.50 -11.23
N LEU A 49 1.37 -9.23 -12.00
CA LEU A 49 -0.09 -9.09 -11.96
C LEU A 49 -0.68 -9.54 -10.62
N GLU A 50 -0.10 -10.56 -9.98
CA GLU A 50 -0.48 -11.00 -8.63
C GLU A 50 -0.19 -9.91 -7.59
N GLU A 51 1.01 -9.32 -7.62
CA GLU A 51 1.38 -8.19 -6.76
C GLU A 51 0.49 -6.97 -7.01
N LEU A 52 0.19 -6.67 -8.27
CA LEU A 52 -0.66 -5.54 -8.63
C LEU A 52 -2.12 -5.75 -8.16
N ALA A 53 -2.66 -6.97 -8.27
CA ALA A 53 -3.98 -7.31 -7.71
C ALA A 53 -3.99 -7.14 -6.19
N LEU A 54 -2.94 -7.62 -5.51
CA LEU A 54 -2.80 -7.48 -4.06
C LEU A 54 -2.71 -6.00 -3.65
N ALA A 55 -1.91 -5.20 -4.35
CA ALA A 55 -1.76 -3.76 -4.10
C ALA A 55 -3.09 -3.02 -4.22
N ASN A 56 -3.87 -3.26 -5.28
CA ASN A 56 -5.20 -2.68 -5.45
C ASN A 56 -6.12 -3.03 -4.27
N ARG A 57 -6.14 -4.30 -3.84
CA ARG A 57 -6.98 -4.74 -2.72
C ARG A 57 -6.55 -4.13 -1.40
N ILE A 58 -5.26 -4.05 -1.11
CA ILE A 58 -4.74 -3.41 0.13
C ILE A 58 -5.12 -1.94 0.15
N LEU A 59 -4.85 -1.22 -0.94
CA LEU A 59 -5.10 0.21 -1.01
C LEU A 59 -6.60 0.56 -0.97
N ALA A 60 -7.46 -0.33 -1.44
CA ALA A 60 -8.91 -0.14 -1.39
C ALA A 60 -9.55 -0.59 -0.06
N ARG A 61 -9.15 -1.74 0.49
CA ARG A 61 -9.85 -2.35 1.64
C ARG A 61 -9.23 -2.00 2.98
N GLU A 62 -7.91 -1.89 3.04
CA GLU A 62 -7.18 -1.76 4.31
C GLU A 62 -6.72 -0.32 4.55
N ALA A 63 -6.33 0.38 3.49
CA ALA A 63 -5.85 1.75 3.58
C ALA A 63 -6.93 2.82 3.31
N ASP A 64 -8.06 2.44 2.72
CA ASP A 64 -9.14 3.35 2.30
C ASP A 64 -8.64 4.52 1.42
N ILE A 65 -7.68 4.22 0.52
CA ILE A 65 -7.03 5.20 -0.38
C ILE A 65 -7.67 5.20 -1.77
N LEU A 66 -7.97 4.02 -2.32
CA LEU A 66 -8.52 3.91 -3.68
C LEU A 66 -10.06 3.93 -3.65
N ASP A 67 -10.63 4.93 -4.32
CA ASP A 67 -12.06 5.03 -4.62
C ASP A 67 -12.37 4.52 -6.04
N ILE A 68 -13.54 4.88 -6.59
CA ILE A 68 -13.97 4.45 -7.93
C ILE A 68 -13.19 5.09 -9.10
N GLN A 69 -12.45 6.17 -8.85
CA GLN A 69 -11.63 6.86 -9.86
C GLN A 69 -10.15 6.53 -9.70
N GLY A 70 -9.73 6.12 -8.50
CA GLY A 70 -8.38 5.67 -8.21
C GLY A 70 -7.99 4.39 -8.95
N HIS A 71 -6.77 4.35 -9.46
CA HIS A 71 -6.19 3.18 -10.11
C HIS A 71 -4.70 3.07 -9.80
N VAL A 72 -4.20 1.83 -9.82
CA VAL A 72 -2.77 1.53 -9.67
C VAL A 72 -2.30 0.84 -10.94
N THR A 73 -1.20 1.32 -11.49
CA THR A 73 -0.58 0.79 -12.69
C THR A 73 0.80 0.23 -12.39
N ALA A 74 1.24 -0.77 -13.15
CA ALA A 74 2.62 -1.22 -13.15
C ALA A 74 3.17 -1.31 -14.57
N ARG A 75 4.43 -0.91 -14.77
CA ARG A 75 5.11 -1.06 -16.06
C ARG A 75 5.38 -2.53 -16.35
N SER A 76 5.18 -2.97 -17.59
CA SER A 76 5.54 -4.32 -18.00
C SER A 76 7.05 -4.54 -17.82
N ARG A 77 7.41 -5.74 -17.34
CA ARG A 77 8.81 -6.17 -17.16
C ARG A 77 9.44 -6.60 -18.48
N THR A 78 8.63 -7.01 -19.45
CA THR A 78 9.06 -7.51 -20.76
C THR A 78 9.04 -6.43 -21.84
N ASN A 79 8.16 -5.44 -21.73
CA ASN A 79 8.13 -4.28 -22.62
C ASN A 79 7.99 -2.98 -21.80
N PRO A 80 9.06 -2.17 -21.67
CA PRO A 80 9.00 -0.95 -20.88
C PRO A 80 8.05 0.11 -21.47
N ASN A 81 7.61 -0.02 -22.73
CA ASN A 81 6.63 0.90 -23.32
C ASN A 81 5.17 0.50 -23.03
N HIS A 82 4.95 -0.57 -22.28
CA HIS A 82 3.61 -1.01 -21.89
C HIS A 82 3.41 -0.92 -20.37
N TYR A 83 2.15 -0.83 -19.95
CA TYR A 83 1.75 -0.88 -18.54
C TYR A 83 0.45 -1.66 -18.36
N TYR A 84 0.26 -2.21 -17.15
CA TYR A 84 -0.96 -2.90 -16.74
C TYR A 84 -1.83 -1.98 -15.87
N ILE A 85 -3.13 -1.98 -16.16
CA ILE A 85 -4.17 -1.28 -15.39
C ILE A 85 -5.42 -2.16 -15.29
N ALA A 86 -6.14 -2.13 -14.17
CA ALA A 86 -7.39 -2.88 -14.06
C ALA A 86 -8.45 -2.29 -14.99
N ARG A 87 -9.30 -3.15 -15.58
CA ARG A 87 -10.55 -2.69 -16.22
C ARG A 87 -11.43 -1.94 -15.20
N PHE A 88 -12.42 -1.20 -15.69
CA PHE A 88 -13.30 -0.37 -14.88
C PHE A 88 -14.19 -1.18 -13.94
N LEU A 89 -13.64 -1.53 -12.77
CA LEU A 89 -14.27 -2.29 -11.71
C LEU A 89 -13.75 -1.80 -10.35
N SER A 90 -14.40 -2.21 -9.25
CA SER A 90 -13.95 -1.85 -7.90
C SER A 90 -12.52 -2.35 -7.63
N PRO A 91 -11.58 -1.49 -7.18
CA PRO A 91 -10.20 -1.88 -6.89
C PRO A 91 -10.11 -2.96 -5.81
N GLY A 92 -11.08 -2.99 -4.89
CA GLY A 92 -11.19 -4.04 -3.88
C GLY A 92 -11.51 -5.43 -4.45
N GLY A 93 -12.03 -5.54 -5.67
CA GLY A 93 -12.43 -6.81 -6.30
C GLY A 93 -11.46 -7.34 -7.37
N VAL A 94 -10.42 -6.59 -7.71
CA VAL A 94 -9.53 -6.89 -8.85
C VAL A 94 -8.83 -8.24 -8.70
N SER A 95 -8.80 -9.04 -9.77
CA SER A 95 -8.00 -10.25 -9.94
C SER A 95 -6.97 -10.10 -11.07
N THR A 96 -6.08 -11.06 -11.24
CA THR A 96 -5.09 -11.05 -12.34
C THR A 96 -5.72 -10.99 -13.73
N SER A 97 -6.90 -11.59 -13.89
CA SER A 97 -7.64 -11.61 -15.18
C SER A 97 -8.30 -10.29 -15.55
N ASP A 98 -8.34 -9.33 -14.62
CA ASP A 98 -8.97 -8.03 -14.83
C ASP A 98 -8.00 -6.97 -15.37
N PHE A 99 -6.70 -7.29 -15.44
CA PHE A 99 -5.70 -6.34 -15.94
C PHE A 99 -5.69 -6.29 -17.47
N ILE A 100 -5.60 -5.05 -17.96
CA ILE A 100 -5.42 -4.72 -19.36
C ILE A 100 -4.01 -4.19 -19.52
N GLU A 101 -3.34 -4.66 -20.57
CA GLU A 101 -2.05 -4.12 -20.99
C GLU A 101 -2.29 -3.02 -22.03
N ASN A 102 -1.75 -1.84 -21.76
CA ASN A 102 -1.83 -0.67 -22.62
C ASN A 102 -0.42 -0.23 -23.06
N ASP A 103 -0.31 0.39 -24.23
CA ASP A 103 0.87 1.14 -24.65
C ASP A 103 0.93 2.52 -23.96
N LEU A 104 1.97 3.33 -24.24
CA LEU A 104 2.14 4.66 -23.64
C LEU A 104 1.10 5.69 -24.09
N ASP A 105 0.34 5.40 -25.14
CA ASP A 105 -0.76 6.23 -25.65
C ASP A 105 -2.13 5.76 -25.11
N SER A 106 -2.12 4.88 -24.09
CA SER A 106 -3.29 4.29 -23.45
C SER A 106 -4.17 3.44 -24.40
N ASN A 107 -3.60 2.89 -25.48
CA ASN A 107 -4.30 1.93 -26.34
C ASN A 107 -4.08 0.51 -25.82
N SER A 108 -5.17 -0.28 -25.75
CA SER A 108 -5.08 -1.70 -25.43
C SER A 108 -4.31 -2.49 -26.46
N VAL A 109 -3.27 -3.21 -26.01
CA VAL A 109 -2.41 -4.01 -26.90
C VAL A 109 -3.14 -5.21 -27.51
N ASN A 110 -4.22 -5.67 -26.86
CA ASN A 110 -5.05 -6.80 -27.27
C ASN A 110 -6.33 -6.39 -28.03
N GLY A 111 -6.33 -5.19 -28.61
CA GLY A 111 -7.43 -4.66 -29.42
C GLY A 111 -8.44 -3.81 -28.64
N PRO A 112 -9.40 -3.18 -29.34
CA PRO A 112 -10.33 -2.23 -28.73
C PRO A 112 -11.21 -2.85 -27.64
N ARG A 113 -11.52 -2.05 -26.62
CA ARG A 113 -12.31 -2.46 -25.45
C ARG A 113 -13.23 -1.33 -24.97
N ASP A 114 -14.35 -1.68 -24.36
CA ASP A 114 -15.33 -0.75 -23.78
C ASP A 114 -15.37 -0.79 -22.23
N ASP A 115 -14.60 -1.70 -21.63
CA ASP A 115 -14.49 -1.90 -20.18
C ASP A 115 -13.33 -1.15 -19.54
N GLN A 116 -12.63 -0.28 -20.27
CA GLN A 116 -11.60 0.61 -19.73
C GLN A 116 -12.23 1.80 -18.99
N ALA A 117 -11.57 2.26 -17.92
CA ALA A 117 -11.92 3.54 -17.32
C ALA A 117 -11.71 4.65 -18.35
N ARG A 118 -12.70 5.53 -18.54
CA ARG A 118 -12.52 6.70 -19.40
C ARG A 118 -11.75 7.74 -18.61
N GLU A 119 -10.57 8.11 -19.08
CA GLU A 119 -9.85 9.27 -18.56
C GLU A 119 -10.65 10.52 -18.92
N THR A 120 -11.02 11.32 -17.91
CA THR A 120 -11.82 12.55 -18.04
C THR A 120 -10.97 13.80 -18.12
#